data_AF-A0A355GHS0-F1
#
_entry.id   AF-A0A355GHS0-F1
#
_cell.length_a   1.000
_cell.length_b   1.000
_cell.length_c   1.000
_cell.angle_alpha   90.00
_cell.angle_beta   90.00
_cell.angle_gamma   90.00
#
_symmetry.space_group_name_H-M   'P 1'
#
loop_
_entity.id
_entity.type
_entity.pdbx_description
1 polymer ?
#
loop_
_entity_poly.entity_id
_entity_poly.type
_entity_poly.pdbx_seq_one_letter_code
_entity_poly.pdbx_strand_id
1 'polypeptide(L)'
;VDNLIFECRLLEHKFTDHAIDCGEHLYAHSWENDRSILMIGTEDEECLNVRLPEDQQIYPESIGSSVKGVSIELPELAKGSENTFQMIVAWNDLPESRESSCWNAVDFKHAELLKELNKKSGP
;
A
#
# COMPACT_ATOMS: atom_id res chain seq x y z
N VAL A 1 -15.73 5.98 -18.43
CA VAL A 1 -14.65 4.98 -18.34
C VAL A 1 -14.09 5.19 -16.97
N ASP A 2 -14.22 4.18 -16.13
CA ASP A 2 -14.15 4.35 -14.68
C ASP A 2 -12.79 3.86 -14.22
N ASN A 3 -12.14 4.64 -13.37
CA ASN A 3 -10.84 4.28 -12.79
C ASN A 3 -10.99 3.04 -11.89
N LEU A 4 -9.91 2.27 -11.78
CA LEU A 4 -9.85 1.13 -10.87
C LEU A 4 -9.44 1.63 -9.49
N ILE A 5 -10.25 1.37 -8.47
CA ILE A 5 -9.99 1.81 -7.10
C ILE A 5 -9.76 0.59 -6.21
N PHE A 6 -8.62 0.58 -5.53
CA PHE A 6 -8.25 -0.43 -4.55
C PHE A 6 -8.10 0.21 -3.18
N GLU A 7 -8.71 -0.38 -2.16
CA GLU A 7 -8.76 0.22 -0.84
C GLU A 7 -8.48 -0.81 0.25
N CYS A 8 -7.67 -0.44 1.23
CA CYS A 8 -7.50 -1.17 2.48
C CYS A 8 -8.02 -0.30 3.61
N ARG A 9 -9.10 -0.76 4.27
CA ARG A 9 -9.87 0.05 5.23
C ARG A 9 -10.10 -0.67 6.55
N LEU A 10 -10.08 0.10 7.63
CA LEU A 10 -10.49 -0.29 8.97
C LEU A 10 -12.02 -0.35 9.06
N LEU A 11 -12.56 -1.51 9.41
CA LEU A 11 -14.02 -1.73 9.54
C LEU A 11 -14.57 -1.22 10.88
N GLU A 12 -13.79 -1.32 11.96
CA GLU A 12 -14.14 -0.85 13.31
C GLU A 12 -13.08 0.12 13.83
N HIS A 13 -13.50 1.19 14.50
CA HIS A 13 -12.60 2.25 14.97
C HIS A 13 -12.44 2.19 16.50
N LYS A 14 -11.24 1.80 16.96
CA LYS A 14 -10.80 1.86 18.36
C LYS A 14 -9.40 2.48 18.49
N PHE A 15 -9.07 3.39 17.57
CA PHE A 15 -7.83 4.14 17.59
C PHE A 15 -8.15 5.59 17.96
N THR A 16 -7.28 6.19 18.77
CA THR A 16 -7.44 7.53 19.33
C THR A 16 -6.61 8.57 18.58
N ASP A 17 -5.54 8.13 17.92
CA ASP A 17 -4.65 8.98 17.14
C ASP A 17 -4.39 8.34 15.77
N HIS A 18 -3.99 9.18 14.81
CA HIS A 18 -3.60 8.74 13.48
C HIS A 18 -2.64 9.72 12.81
N ALA A 19 -1.63 9.21 12.09
CA ALA A 19 -0.65 10.03 11.41
C ALA A 19 -0.37 9.53 10.00
N ILE A 20 -0.09 10.45 9.09
CA ILE A 20 0.45 10.10 7.78
C ILE A 20 1.95 9.88 7.98
N ASP A 21 2.44 8.73 7.52
CA ASP A 21 3.85 8.34 7.60
C ASP A 21 4.33 7.98 6.19
N CYS A 22 4.98 8.94 5.53
CA CYS A 22 5.41 8.83 4.14
C CYS A 22 6.88 9.22 3.98
N GLY A 23 7.53 8.63 2.99
CA GLY A 23 8.94 8.86 2.65
C GLY A 23 9.55 7.58 2.09
N GLU A 24 10.74 7.67 1.49
CA GLU A 24 11.53 6.51 1.02
C GLU A 24 10.68 5.40 0.39
N HIS A 25 9.91 5.72 -0.67
CA HIS A 25 9.06 4.77 -1.38
C HIS A 25 7.79 4.30 -0.64
N LEU A 26 7.56 4.73 0.60
CA LEU A 26 6.37 4.44 1.39
C LEU A 26 5.38 5.60 1.35
N TYR A 27 4.12 5.27 1.06
CA TYR A 27 2.97 6.06 1.44
C TYR A 27 2.14 5.28 2.47
N ALA A 28 2.05 5.76 3.70
CA ALA A 28 1.31 5.07 4.75
C ALA A 28 0.50 5.99 5.67
N HIS A 29 -0.45 5.37 6.34
CA HIS A 29 -1.23 5.96 7.41
C HIS A 29 -1.17 5.01 8.60
N SER A 30 -0.83 5.54 9.77
CA SER A 30 -0.82 4.83 11.04
C SER A 30 -1.99 5.24 11.93
N TRP A 31 -2.40 4.32 12.79
CA TRP A 31 -3.42 4.49 13.81
C TRP A 31 -2.92 3.92 15.12
N GLU A 32 -3.11 4.66 16.21
CA GLU A 32 -2.61 4.30 17.52
C GLU A 32 -3.71 4.37 18.59
N ASN A 33 -3.62 3.48 19.58
CA ASN A 33 -4.31 3.58 20.86
C ASN A 33 -3.34 3.22 21.99
N ASP A 34 -3.81 3.24 23.25
CA ASP A 34 -3.00 2.95 24.45
C ASP A 34 -2.24 1.61 24.43
N ARG A 35 -2.55 0.68 23.52
CA ARG A 35 -1.99 -0.69 23.51
C ARG A 35 -1.31 -1.08 22.21
N SER A 36 -1.63 -0.45 21.10
CA SER A 36 -1.22 -0.94 19.79
C SER A 36 -1.13 0.19 18.77
N ILE A 37 -0.19 0.01 17.84
CA ILE A 37 -0.09 0.78 16.62
C ILE A 37 -0.35 -0.13 15.43
N LEU A 38 -1.13 0.37 14.47
CA LEU A 38 -1.46 -0.27 13.21
C LEU A 38 -1.06 0.68 12.09
N MET A 39 -0.50 0.15 11.00
CA MET A 39 -0.16 0.93 9.83
C MET A 39 -0.66 0.21 8.59
N ILE A 40 -1.25 0.98 7.68
CA ILE A 40 -1.58 0.55 6.33
C ILE A 40 -0.73 1.39 5.40
N GLY A 41 0.03 0.74 4.53
CA GLY A 41 0.92 1.39 3.58
C GLY A 41 0.81 0.81 2.18
N THR A 42 1.34 1.56 1.24
CA THR A 42 1.58 1.18 -0.16
C THR A 42 2.91 1.80 -0.57
N GLU A 43 3.41 1.39 -1.73
CA GLU A 43 4.42 2.15 -2.43
C GLU A 43 3.91 3.54 -2.82
N ASP A 44 4.80 4.53 -2.87
CA ASP A 44 4.50 5.87 -3.39
C ASP A 44 4.25 5.90 -4.92
N GLU A 45 3.87 7.06 -5.43
CA GLU A 45 3.51 7.22 -6.83
C GLU A 45 4.70 7.00 -7.76
N GLU A 46 5.92 7.36 -7.33
CA GLU A 46 7.13 7.18 -8.11
C GLU A 46 7.37 5.69 -8.35
N CYS A 47 7.31 4.89 -7.28
CA CYS A 47 7.48 3.44 -7.34
C CYS A 47 6.38 2.72 -8.14
N LEU A 48 5.13 3.18 -8.04
CA LEU A 48 4.03 2.67 -8.85
C LEU A 48 4.23 3.00 -10.34
N ASN A 49 4.64 4.24 -10.65
CA ASN A 49 4.84 4.72 -12.01
C ASN A 49 5.97 4.03 -12.77
N VAL A 50 6.96 3.47 -12.06
CA VAL A 50 8.01 2.63 -12.68
C VAL A 50 7.42 1.40 -13.41
N ARG A 51 6.25 0.94 -13.01
CA ARG A 51 5.60 -0.26 -13.58
C ARG A 51 4.46 0.06 -14.54
N LEU A 52 3.96 1.29 -14.54
CA LEU A 52 2.89 1.72 -15.42
C LEU A 52 3.46 2.20 -16.78
N PRO A 53 2.74 1.97 -17.90
CA PRO A 53 3.06 2.63 -19.16
C PRO A 53 3.11 4.15 -19.02
N GLU A 54 3.97 4.81 -19.80
CA GLU A 54 4.20 6.28 -19.71
C GLU A 54 2.90 7.09 -19.89
N ASP A 55 1.99 6.63 -20.76
CA ASP A 55 0.68 7.22 -21.00
C ASP A 55 -0.38 6.86 -19.94
N GLN A 56 -0.02 6.03 -18.97
CA GLN A 56 -0.89 5.54 -17.89
C GLN A 56 -0.30 5.82 -16.49
N GLN A 57 0.74 6.64 -16.39
CA GLN A 57 1.31 7.04 -15.11
C GLN A 57 0.29 7.82 -14.27
N ILE A 58 0.32 7.58 -12.96
CA ILE A 58 -0.55 8.20 -11.97
C ILE A 58 0.12 9.42 -11.34
N TYR A 59 -0.71 10.34 -10.88
CA TYR A 59 -0.28 11.49 -10.10
C TYR A 59 -0.33 11.19 -8.59
N PRO A 60 0.38 11.94 -7.73
CA PRO A 60 0.37 11.74 -6.29
C PRO A 60 -1.04 11.67 -5.67
N GLU A 61 -2.00 12.44 -6.19
CA GLU A 61 -3.40 12.43 -5.75
C GLU A 61 -4.14 11.10 -5.96
N SER A 62 -3.57 10.21 -6.77
CA SER A 62 -4.14 8.87 -7.01
C SER A 62 -3.86 7.93 -5.84
N ILE A 63 -2.97 8.31 -4.91
CA ILE A 63 -2.78 7.63 -3.64
C ILE A 63 -3.46 8.46 -2.55
N GLY A 64 -4.52 7.89 -1.99
CA GLY A 64 -5.34 8.53 -0.97
C GLY A 64 -5.10 7.92 0.41
N SER A 65 -5.07 8.77 1.42
CA SER A 65 -5.32 8.36 2.81
C SER A 65 -6.60 9.00 3.31
N SER A 66 -7.30 8.28 4.16
CA SER A 66 -8.43 8.77 4.93
C SER A 66 -8.26 8.31 6.36
N VAL A 67 -9.00 8.90 7.29
CA VAL A 67 -9.05 8.42 8.69
C VAL A 67 -9.40 6.94 8.82
N LYS A 68 -9.88 6.27 7.77
CA LYS A 68 -10.25 4.85 7.76
C LYS A 68 -9.31 3.95 6.97
N GLY A 69 -8.32 4.46 6.26
CA GLY A 69 -7.49 3.59 5.42
C GLY A 69 -6.77 4.29 4.27
N VAL A 70 -6.14 3.47 3.43
CA VAL A 70 -5.38 3.89 2.25
C VAL A 70 -6.06 3.36 0.99
N SER A 71 -6.01 4.15 -0.08
CA SER A 71 -6.57 3.82 -1.39
C SER A 71 -5.56 4.12 -2.51
N ILE A 72 -5.60 3.31 -3.57
CA ILE A 72 -4.89 3.54 -4.82
C ILE A 72 -5.94 3.60 -5.92
N GLU A 73 -5.93 4.68 -6.68
CA GLU A 73 -6.71 4.87 -7.89
C GLU A 73 -5.79 4.70 -9.10
N LEU A 74 -6.13 3.79 -10.01
CA LEU A 74 -5.38 3.55 -11.24
C LEU A 74 -6.27 3.87 -12.45
N PRO A 75 -5.70 4.41 -13.54
CA PRO A 75 -6.42 4.54 -14.80
C PRO A 75 -6.79 3.15 -15.34
N GLU A 76 -7.71 3.11 -16.31
CA GLU A 76 -8.02 1.87 -17.03
C GLU A 76 -6.73 1.31 -17.65
N LEU A 77 -6.36 0.10 -17.24
CA LEU A 77 -5.16 -0.56 -17.72
C LEU A 77 -5.33 -1.05 -19.16
N ALA A 78 -4.30 -0.87 -19.98
CA ALA A 78 -4.33 -1.32 -21.37
C ALA A 78 -4.60 -2.83 -21.47
N LYS A 79 -5.39 -3.24 -22.48
CA LYS A 79 -5.72 -4.66 -22.66
C LYS A 79 -4.43 -5.50 -22.79
N GLY A 80 -4.28 -6.47 -21.90
CA GLY A 80 -3.12 -7.38 -21.87
C GLY A 80 -1.93 -6.85 -21.07
N SER A 81 -2.04 -5.69 -20.42
CA SER A 81 -1.03 -5.25 -19.45
C SER A 81 -1.09 -6.11 -18.18
N GLU A 82 0.08 -6.45 -17.63
CA GLU A 82 0.21 -7.06 -16.32
C GLU A 82 0.77 -6.01 -15.36
N ASN A 83 0.04 -5.72 -14.28
CA ASN A 83 0.44 -4.73 -13.29
C ASN A 83 0.33 -5.33 -11.88
N THR A 84 1.14 -4.80 -10.97
CA THR A 84 1.11 -5.16 -9.56
C THR A 84 1.32 -3.94 -8.68
N PHE A 85 0.64 -3.94 -7.55
CA PHE A 85 0.76 -2.99 -6.45
C PHE A 85 0.65 -3.78 -5.16
N GLN A 86 1.11 -3.20 -4.05
CA GLN A 86 1.02 -3.83 -2.75
C GLN A 86 0.32 -2.92 -1.75
N MET A 87 -0.59 -3.53 -0.98
CA MET A 87 -1.12 -2.95 0.25
C MET A 87 -0.51 -3.73 1.40
N ILE A 88 0.22 -3.03 2.27
CA ILE A 88 0.92 -3.60 3.40
C ILE A 88 0.14 -3.24 4.66
N VAL A 89 -0.11 -4.22 5.51
CA VAL A 89 -0.71 -4.02 6.83
C VAL A 89 0.26 -4.53 7.88
N ALA A 90 0.68 -3.65 8.77
CA ALA A 90 1.62 -3.93 9.84
C ALA A 90 1.02 -3.50 11.18
N TRP A 91 1.25 -4.26 12.25
CA TRP A 91 0.80 -3.88 13.58
C TRP A 91 1.78 -4.35 14.66
N ASN A 92 1.85 -3.60 15.75
CA ASN A 92 2.63 -3.90 16.93
C ASN A 92 1.85 -3.54 18.19
N ASP A 93 2.13 -4.25 19.28
CA ASP A 93 1.75 -3.80 20.63
C ASP A 93 2.70 -2.68 21.08
N LEU A 94 2.21 -1.78 21.94
CA LEU A 94 2.98 -0.72 22.56
C LEU A 94 3.50 -1.13 23.96
N PRO A 95 4.73 -0.72 24.34
CA PRO A 95 5.69 0.02 23.52
C PRO A 95 6.25 -0.84 22.37
N GLU A 96 6.52 -0.23 21.22
CA GLU A 96 6.93 -0.95 20.02
C GLU A 96 8.18 -1.78 20.26
N SER A 97 8.08 -3.09 20.04
CA SER A 97 9.21 -4.00 20.18
C SER A 97 10.13 -4.01 18.95
N ARG A 98 9.63 -3.53 17.80
CA ARG A 98 10.29 -3.47 16.48
C ARG A 98 9.64 -2.38 15.63
N GLU A 99 10.40 -1.77 14.72
CA GLU A 99 9.84 -0.85 13.72
C GLU A 99 8.80 -1.55 12.83
N SER A 100 7.79 -0.78 12.41
CA SER A 100 6.68 -1.26 11.56
C SER A 100 7.18 -1.91 10.27
N SER A 101 6.64 -3.08 9.92
CA SER A 101 7.06 -3.83 8.74
C SER A 101 6.70 -3.15 7.41
N CYS A 102 5.87 -2.10 7.41
CA CYS A 102 5.56 -1.33 6.19
C CYS A 102 6.81 -0.78 5.52
N TRP A 103 7.72 -0.19 6.29
CA TRP A 103 8.99 0.36 5.81
C TRP A 103 9.87 -0.68 5.10
N ASN A 104 9.86 -1.92 5.59
CA ASN A 104 10.67 -2.98 5.00
C ASN A 104 10.01 -3.62 3.77
N ALA A 105 8.68 -3.57 3.69
CA ALA A 105 7.92 -4.25 2.66
C ALA A 105 7.81 -3.43 1.37
N VAL A 106 7.83 -2.09 1.46
CA VAL A 106 7.73 -1.24 0.25
C VAL A 106 8.88 -1.41 -0.72
N ASP A 107 10.09 -1.69 -0.22
CA ASP A 107 11.27 -1.95 -1.06
C ASP A 107 11.32 -3.36 -1.65
N PHE A 108 10.35 -4.22 -1.32
CA PHE A 108 10.37 -5.60 -1.78
C PHE A 108 10.15 -5.68 -3.30
N LYS A 109 11.05 -6.38 -4.00
CA LYS A 109 10.97 -6.47 -5.46
C LYS A 109 9.72 -7.24 -5.89
N HIS A 110 8.82 -6.56 -6.59
CA HIS A 110 7.59 -7.16 -7.14
C HIS A 110 7.85 -8.38 -8.03
N ALA A 111 8.96 -8.41 -8.76
CA ALA A 111 9.35 -9.57 -9.56
C ALA A 111 9.60 -10.84 -8.71
N GLU A 112 10.03 -10.69 -7.46
CA GLU A 112 10.22 -11.80 -6.53
C GLU A 112 8.88 -12.27 -5.96
N LEU A 113 7.98 -11.33 -5.63
CA LEU A 113 6.61 -11.63 -5.20
C LEU A 113 5.84 -12.42 -6.28
N LEU A 114 5.90 -11.95 -7.53
CA LEU A 114 5.25 -12.59 -8.67
C LEU A 114 5.80 -14.01 -8.92
N LYS A 115 7.11 -14.23 -8.74
CA LYS A 115 7.68 -15.59 -8.84
C LYS A 115 7.09 -16.53 -7.80
N GLU A 116 6.92 -16.09 -6.57
CA GLU A 116 6.33 -16.91 -5.50
C GLU A 116 4.83 -17.17 -5.73
N LEU A 117 4.08 -16.19 -6.24
CA LEU A 117 2.67 -16.36 -6.60
C LEU A 117 2.49 -17.34 -7.78
N ASN A 118 3.35 -17.24 -8.79
CA ASN A 118 3.32 -18.12 -9.96
C ASN A 118 3.78 -19.55 -9.63
N LYS A 119 4.70 -19.72 -8.67
CA LYS A 119 5.05 -21.05 -8.13
C LYS A 119 3.87 -21.73 -7.44
N LYS A 120 3.04 -20.97 -6.71
CA LYS A 120 1.82 -21.49 -6.05
C LYS A 120 0.67 -21.75 -7.02
N SER A 121 0.72 -21.15 -8.21
CA SER A 121 -0.28 -21.29 -9.28
C SER A 121 0.08 -22.37 -10.32
N GLY A 122 1.19 -23.09 -10.12
CA GLY A 122 1.52 -24.28 -10.91
C GLY A 122 0.61 -25.46 -10.56
N PRO A 123 0.35 -26.38 -11.52
CA PRO A 123 -0.55 -27.53 -11.33
C PRO A 123 -0.12 -28.48 -10.21
#